data_AF-A0A7W2FFP6-F1
#
_entry.id   AF-A0A7W2FFP6-F1
#
_cell.length_a   1.000
_cell.length_b   1.000
_cell.length_c   1.000
_cell.angle_alpha   90.00
_cell.angle_beta   90.00
_cell.angle_gamma   90.00
#
_symmetry.space_group_name_H-M   'P 1'
#
loop_
_entity.id
_entity.type
_entity.pdbx_description
1 polymer ?
#
loop_
_entity_poly.entity_id
_entity_poly.type
_entity_poly.pdbx_seq_one_letter_code
_entity_poly.pdbx_strand_id
1 'polypeptide(L)'
;FPARVERVGQTLDPITHRIQVRCAVDNADLRLKPEMFARVSFLARDGAHKAVQLPNSSLFVEGRYEYVYVEVHPGTFQKRRVGIA
;
A
#
# COMPACT_ATOMS: atom_id res chain seq x y z
N PHE A 1 -5.64 -6.57 15.27
CA PHE A 1 -4.48 -7.07 16.03
C PHE A 1 -3.22 -6.62 15.31
N PRO A 2 -2.34 -5.83 15.95
CA PRO A 2 -1.02 -5.57 15.39
C PRO A 2 -0.24 -6.88 15.33
N ALA A 3 0.50 -7.07 14.23
CA ALA A 3 1.27 -8.28 13.99
C ALA A 3 2.67 -7.89 13.54
N ARG A 4 3.68 -8.66 13.96
CA ARG A 4 5.05 -8.51 13.48
C ARG A 4 5.36 -9.65 12.52
N VAL A 5 5.85 -9.32 11.32
CA VAL A 5 6.36 -10.33 10.39
C VAL A 5 7.68 -10.87 10.95
N GLU A 6 7.73 -12.18 11.23
CA GLU A 6 8.96 -12.84 11.70
C GLU A 6 9.78 -13.40 10.55
N ARG A 7 9.10 -13.97 9.56
CA ARG A 7 9.74 -14.66 8.45
C ARG A 7 8.90 -14.59 7.19
N VAL A 8 9.57 -14.28 6.09
CA VAL A 8 9.05 -14.43 4.74
C VAL A 8 9.74 -15.64 4.10
N GLY A 9 8.96 -16.55 3.52
CA GLY A 9 9.47 -17.71 2.81
C GLY A 9 10.33 -17.29 1.62
N GLN A 10 11.41 -18.01 1.36
CA GLN A 10 12.32 -17.72 0.23
C GLN A 10 11.86 -18.39 -1.07
N THR A 11 10.96 -19.36 -0.97
CA THR A 11 10.47 -20.15 -2.11
C THR A 11 8.96 -19.96 -2.26
N LEU A 12 8.50 -19.89 -3.50
CA LEU A 12 7.09 -19.91 -3.85
C LEU A 12 6.57 -21.36 -3.70
N ASP A 13 5.46 -21.54 -2.98
CA ASP A 13 4.77 -22.83 -2.97
C ASP A 13 4.18 -23.09 -4.37
N PRO A 14 4.59 -24.17 -5.07
CA PRO A 14 4.17 -24.43 -6.45
C PRO A 14 2.69 -24.84 -6.57
N ILE A 15 2.06 -25.28 -5.48
CA ILE A 15 0.65 -25.69 -5.51
C ILE A 15 -0.26 -24.48 -5.35
N THR A 16 0.07 -23.60 -4.40
CA THR A 16 -0.78 -22.45 -4.06
C THR A 16 -0.35 -21.16 -4.77
N HIS A 17 0.83 -21.14 -5.40
CA HIS A 17 1.48 -19.97 -5.96
C HIS A 17 1.53 -18.80 -4.98
N ARG A 18 1.82 -19.11 -3.70
CA ARG A 18 1.92 -18.12 -2.61
C ARG A 18 3.25 -18.23 -1.89
N ILE A 19 3.70 -17.10 -1.36
CA ILE A 19 4.83 -17.03 -0.44
C ILE A 19 4.28 -17.12 0.97
N GLN A 20 4.81 -18.06 1.75
CA GLN A 20 4.44 -18.22 3.15
C GLN A 20 5.01 -17.06 3.99
N VAL A 21 4.16 -16.36 4.73
CA VAL A 21 4.56 -15.30 5.66
C VAL A 21 4.14 -15.70 7.06
N ARG A 22 5.11 -15.80 7.97
CA ARG A 22 4.86 -16.09 9.38
C ARG A 22 4.86 -14.80 10.17
N CYS A 23 3.75 -14.52 10.85
CA CYS A 23 3.57 -13.36 11.70
C CYS A 23 3.39 -13.79 13.16
N ALA A 24 3.99 -13.06 14.08
CA ALA A 24 3.70 -13.14 15.51
C ALA A 24 2.63 -12.12 15.88
N VAL A 25 1.67 -12.55 16.70
CA VAL A 25 0.58 -11.73 17.23
C VAL A 25 0.47 -12.01 18.72
N ASP A 26 0.47 -10.96 19.53
CA ASP A 26 0.24 -11.10 20.96
C ASP A 26 -1.21 -11.53 21.20
N ASN A 27 -1.37 -12.62 21.95
CA ASN A 27 -2.67 -13.25 22.23
C ASN A 27 -2.84 -13.51 23.73
N ALA A 28 -2.51 -12.51 24.57
CA ALA A 28 -2.56 -12.64 26.03
C ALA A 28 -3.98 -13.01 26.53
N ASP A 29 -5.01 -12.45 25.89
CA ASP A 29 -6.41 -12.70 26.23
C ASP A 29 -6.98 -13.99 25.61
N LEU A 30 -6.15 -14.78 24.90
CA LEU A 30 -6.53 -16.04 24.23
C LEU A 30 -7.73 -15.92 23.26
N ARG A 31 -7.90 -14.74 22.66
CA ARG A 31 -9.01 -14.44 21.73
C ARG A 31 -8.82 -15.05 20.35
N LEU A 32 -7.57 -15.32 19.96
CA LEU A 32 -7.24 -16.02 18.72
C LEU A 32 -7.09 -17.52 19.02
N LYS A 33 -7.98 -18.33 18.44
CA LYS A 33 -7.91 -19.78 18.54
C LYS A 33 -7.09 -20.36 17.38
N PRO A 34 -6.47 -21.53 17.56
CA PRO A 34 -5.86 -22.27 16.45
C PRO A 34 -6.84 -22.47 15.30
N GLU A 35 -6.31 -22.54 14.08
CA GLU A 35 -7.07 -22.78 12.83
C GLU A 35 -8.09 -21.70 12.44
N MET A 36 -8.16 -20.57 13.15
CA MET A 36 -8.99 -19.44 12.73
C MET A 36 -8.45 -18.80 11.44
N PHE A 37 -9.37 -18.41 10.55
CA PHE A 37 -9.03 -17.56 9.41
C PHE A 37 -8.66 -16.15 9.85
N ALA A 38 -7.66 -15.58 9.20
CA ALA A 38 -7.25 -14.20 9.39
C ALA A 38 -7.09 -13.50 8.04
N ARG A 39 -7.41 -12.21 8.00
CA ARG A 39 -7.07 -11.33 6.88
C ARG A 39 -5.93 -10.43 7.32
N VAL A 40 -4.85 -10.43 6.56
CA VAL A 40 -3.66 -9.63 6.84
C VAL A 40 -3.59 -8.51 5.81
N SER A 41 -3.37 -7.29 6.30
CA SER A 41 -3.05 -6.12 5.48
C SER A 41 -1.65 -5.67 5.85
N PHE A 42 -0.74 -5.73 4.88
CA PHE A 42 0.61 -5.21 5.07
C PHE A 42 0.59 -3.71 4.87
N LEU A 43 1.03 -2.97 5.88
CA LEU A 43 1.31 -1.55 5.73
C LEU A 43 2.71 -1.46 5.13
N ALA A 44 2.80 -1.07 3.85
CA ALA A 44 4.09 -0.64 3.31
C ALA A 44 4.53 0.59 4.13
N ARG A 45 5.82 0.69 4.48
CA ARG A 45 6.35 2.00 4.85
C ARG A 45 6.32 2.82 3.57
N ASP A 46 5.41 3.78 3.49
CA ASP A 46 5.26 4.77 2.39
C ASP A 46 6.51 5.68 2.21
N GLY A 47 7.69 5.28 2.71
CA GLY A 47 8.89 6.11 2.80
C GLY A 47 9.98 5.79 1.79
N ALA A 48 9.81 4.81 0.91
CA ALA A 48 10.80 4.54 -0.15
C ALA A 48 10.80 5.63 -1.24
N HIS A 49 9.66 6.30 -1.43
CA HIS A 49 9.51 7.31 -2.47
C HIS A 49 9.06 8.64 -1.83
N LYS A 50 9.92 9.65 -1.89
CA LYS A 50 9.57 11.02 -1.50
C LYS A 50 8.59 11.58 -2.54
N ALA A 51 7.29 11.51 -2.28
CA ALA A 51 6.24 12.01 -3.16
C ALA A 51 5.21 12.84 -2.39
N VAL A 52 4.52 13.73 -3.10
CA VAL A 52 3.39 14.49 -2.54
C VAL A 52 2.15 13.60 -2.60
N GLN A 53 1.49 13.40 -1.46
CA GLN A 53 0.25 12.64 -1.40
C GLN A 53 -0.91 13.49 -1.96
N LEU A 54 -1.57 12.98 -2.99
CA LEU A 54 -2.77 13.56 -3.60
C LEU A 54 -3.84 12.48 -3.74
N PRO A 55 -5.15 12.84 -3.68
CA PRO A 55 -6.21 11.91 -4.04
C PRO A 55 -6.08 11.42 -5.49
N ASN A 56 -6.44 10.16 -5.76
CA ASN A 56 -6.43 9.62 -7.12
C ASN A 56 -7.35 10.39 -8.08
N SER A 57 -8.40 11.04 -7.57
CA SER A 57 -9.32 11.89 -8.35
C SER A 57 -8.69 13.19 -8.85
N SER A 58 -7.55 13.61 -8.30
CA SER A 58 -6.82 14.79 -8.75
C SER A 58 -5.93 14.53 -9.97
N LEU A 59 -5.67 13.25 -10.26
CA LEU A 59 -4.82 12.82 -11.37
C LEU A 59 -5.69 12.54 -12.60
N PHE A 60 -5.24 13.02 -13.76
CA PHE A 60 -5.82 12.63 -15.03
C PHE A 60 -4.72 12.32 -16.05
N VAL A 61 -5.03 11.42 -16.97
CA VAL A 61 -4.10 10.97 -18.00
C VAL A 61 -4.49 11.60 -19.32
N GLU A 62 -3.51 12.17 -20.01
CA GLU A 62 -3.68 12.67 -21.37
C GLU A 62 -2.58 12.10 -22.26
N GLY A 63 -2.96 11.15 -23.11
CA GLY A 63 -2.02 10.35 -23.90
C GLY A 63 -1.15 9.46 -23.00
N ARG A 64 0.16 9.76 -22.97
CA ARG A 64 1.16 9.00 -22.22
C ARG A 64 1.57 9.67 -20.89
N TYR A 65 1.03 10.83 -20.58
CA TYR A 65 1.48 11.63 -19.44
C TYR A 65 0.36 11.89 -18.45
N GLU A 66 0.75 11.94 -17.18
CA GLU A 66 -0.10 12.24 -16.05
C GLU A 66 -0.01 13.72 -15.68
N TYR A 67 -1.17 14.29 -15.35
CA TYR A 67 -1.31 15.69 -15.03
C TYR A 67 -2.19 15.90 -13.81
N VAL A 68 -1.97 17.04 -13.14
CA VAL A 68 -2.83 17.59 -12.10
C VAL A 68 -3.12 19.06 -12.42
N TYR A 69 -4.26 19.56 -11.97
CA TYR A 69 -4.53 21.01 -11.97
C TYR A 69 -4.12 21.61 -10.63
N VAL A 70 -3.27 22.62 -10.66
CA VAL A 70 -2.84 23.38 -9.48
C VAL A 70 -3.45 24.76 -9.54
N GLU A 71 -4.16 25.16 -8.49
CA GLU A 71 -4.65 26.52 -8.36
C GLU A 71 -3.48 27.45 -8.03
N VAL A 72 -3.21 28.43 -8.91
CA VAL A 72 -2.12 29.42 -8.72
C VAL A 72 -2.66 30.74 -8.18
N HIS A 73 -3.91 31.06 -8.50
CA HIS A 73 -4.68 32.19 -8.00
C HIS A 73 -6.14 31.74 -7.88
N PRO A 74 -6.97 32.41 -7.06
CA PRO A 74 -8.39 32.07 -6.94
C PRO A 74 -9.06 31.92 -8.31
N GLY A 75 -9.55 30.71 -8.61
CA GLY A 75 -10.22 30.38 -9.87
C GLY A 75 -9.31 30.22 -11.10
N THR A 76 -7.99 30.34 -10.95
CA THR A 76 -7.00 30.15 -12.02
C THR A 76 -6.23 28.85 -11.80
N PHE A 77 -6.49 27.87 -12.66
CA PHE A 77 -5.87 26.55 -12.59
C PHE A 77 -4.84 26.36 -13.69
N GLN A 78 -3.67 25.86 -13.32
CA GLN A 78 -2.61 25.50 -14.26
C GLN A 78 -2.45 23.99 -14.32
N LYS A 79 -2.49 23.44 -15.55
CA LYS A 79 -2.15 22.04 -15.82
C LYS A 79 -0.65 21.82 -15.58
N ARG A 80 -0.30 20.89 -14.70
CA ARG A 80 1.08 20.54 -14.37
C ARG A 80 1.31 19.05 -14.61
N ARG A 81 2.33 18.73 -15.40
CA ARG A 81 2.78 17.36 -15.61
C ARG A 81 3.42 16.84 -14.32
N VAL A 82 3.09 15.62 -13.94
CA VAL A 82 3.64 14.94 -12.76
C VAL A 82 4.20 13.57 -13.13
N GLY A 83 5.05 13.03 -12.28
CA GLY A 83 5.45 11.63 -12.32
C GLY A 83 4.88 10.91 -11.11
N ILE A 84 4.32 9.72 -11.32
CA ILE A 84 3.93 8.82 -10.24
C ILE A 84 5.22 8.12 -9.74
N ALA A 85 5.42 8.12 -8.43
CA ALA A 85 6.59 7.52 -7.80
C ALA A 85 6.37 6.05 -7.44
#